data_AF-A0A946KYJ2-F1
#
_entry.id   AF-A0A946KYJ2-F1
#
_cell.length_a   1.000
_cell.length_b   1.000
_cell.length_c   1.000
_cell.angle_alpha   90.00
_cell.angle_beta   90.00
_cell.angle_gamma   90.00
#
_symmetry.space_group_name_H-M   'P 1'
#
loop_
_entity.id
_entity.type
_entity.pdbx_description
1 polymer ?
#
loop_
_entity_poly.entity_id
_entity_poly.type
_entity_poly.pdbx_seq_one_letter_code
_entity_poly.pdbx_strand_id
1 'polypeptide(L)'
;MKLDKLTEELIAIKSVTGDENKILDFIENYLINSDFSGEIIRNNGGIIAHYPSSDSNIALVGHVDTVPFDPTQVVIEDTSKVYGRGSVDMKAGIAVMLQVLTSNFENIVAVFYTAEEGPMVNNGLELLMPILKSDFNLEFAVILEPTNGEVQLGCLGSVNADLQIDGKSSHSARPWMGENPILKLSEVIGFINENQIEEHTIDGLLFKQIITVTTISGGSANNVIPSNVNLNINFRFLPTQNESEATKFLADTFAKYGTIKIKNSSNGALPNLESQ
;
A
#
# COMPACT_ATOMS: atom_id res chain seq x y z
N MET A 1 -15.44 21.77 -14.47
CA MET A 1 -15.34 20.66 -15.46
C MET A 1 -16.16 19.47 -14.96
N LYS A 2 -16.71 18.61 -15.83
CA LYS A 2 -17.40 17.37 -15.38
C LYS A 2 -16.37 16.36 -14.83
N LEU A 3 -16.77 15.54 -13.86
CA LEU A 3 -15.87 14.63 -13.14
C LEU A 3 -15.20 13.61 -14.08
N ASP A 4 -15.97 13.00 -14.99
CA ASP A 4 -15.47 12.06 -16.00
C ASP A 4 -14.35 12.67 -16.86
N LYS A 5 -14.52 13.92 -17.31
CA LYS A 5 -13.51 14.64 -18.10
C LYS A 5 -12.26 14.99 -17.31
N LEU A 6 -12.41 15.41 -16.06
CA LEU A 6 -11.26 15.63 -15.19
C LEU A 6 -10.47 14.33 -14.95
N THR A 7 -11.17 13.21 -14.77
CA THR A 7 -10.53 11.89 -14.64
C THR A 7 -9.79 11.50 -15.91
N GLU A 8 -10.38 11.67 -17.10
CA GLU A 8 -9.72 11.44 -18.39
C GLU A 8 -8.44 12.27 -18.55
N GLU A 9 -8.46 13.56 -18.18
CA GLU A 9 -7.29 14.44 -18.22
C GLU A 9 -6.18 13.97 -17.28
N LEU A 10 -6.50 13.59 -16.04
CA LEU A 10 -5.53 13.05 -15.10
C LEU A 10 -4.91 11.74 -15.59
N ILE A 11 -5.72 10.84 -16.17
CA ILE A 11 -5.26 9.56 -16.75
C ILE A 11 -4.28 9.81 -17.91
N ALA A 12 -4.53 10.82 -18.74
CA ALA A 12 -3.67 11.15 -19.88
C ALA A 12 -2.25 11.58 -19.46
N ILE A 13 -2.08 12.06 -18.23
CA ILE A 13 -0.78 12.43 -17.67
C ILE A 13 -0.08 11.17 -17.17
N LYS A 14 1.01 10.75 -17.82
CA LYS A 14 1.85 9.67 -17.29
C LYS A 14 2.50 10.15 -15.99
N SER A 15 2.29 9.39 -14.92
CA SER A 15 2.84 9.63 -13.59
C SER A 15 3.24 8.29 -12.98
N VAL A 16 4.18 7.60 -13.63
CA VAL A 16 4.73 6.37 -13.04
C VAL A 16 5.56 6.79 -11.81
N THR A 17 5.59 5.97 -10.76
CA THR A 17 6.37 6.24 -9.54
C THR A 17 7.78 6.76 -9.88
N GLY A 18 8.11 7.97 -9.40
CA GLY A 18 9.33 8.71 -9.70
C GLY A 18 9.24 9.75 -10.85
N ASP A 19 8.12 9.84 -11.58
CA ASP A 19 7.86 10.82 -12.66
C ASP A 19 6.53 11.59 -12.43
N GLU A 20 6.24 11.97 -11.19
CA GLU A 20 4.96 12.58 -10.78
C GLU A 20 4.88 14.10 -11.00
N ASN A 21 5.98 14.76 -11.37
CA ASN A 21 6.03 16.22 -11.43
C ASN A 21 4.95 16.83 -12.34
N LYS A 22 4.69 16.21 -13.50
CA LYS A 22 3.68 16.74 -14.44
C LYS A 22 2.26 16.65 -13.90
N ILE A 23 1.93 15.63 -13.11
CA ILE A 23 0.59 15.50 -12.53
C ILE A 23 0.42 16.46 -11.36
N LEU A 24 1.49 16.68 -10.57
CA LEU A 24 1.50 17.72 -9.54
C LEU A 24 1.36 19.12 -10.15
N ASP A 25 2.07 19.41 -11.25
CA ASP A 25 1.92 20.67 -12.00
C ASP A 25 0.47 20.86 -12.50
N PHE A 26 -0.16 19.78 -12.98
CA PHE A 26 -1.56 19.83 -13.41
C PHE A 26 -2.50 20.13 -12.23
N ILE A 27 -2.34 19.45 -11.10
CA ILE A 27 -3.16 19.63 -9.89
C ILE A 27 -3.05 21.07 -9.38
N GLU A 28 -1.84 21.58 -9.23
CA GLU A 28 -1.58 22.95 -8.78
C GLU A 28 -2.20 23.98 -9.74
N ASN A 29 -1.98 23.83 -11.04
CA ASN A 29 -2.58 24.71 -12.05
C ASN A 29 -4.11 24.61 -12.09
N TYR A 30 -4.68 23.42 -11.91
CA TYR A 30 -6.13 23.23 -11.86
C TYR A 30 -6.74 24.03 -10.70
N LEU A 31 -6.14 23.94 -9.50
CA LEU A 31 -6.59 24.69 -8.32
C LEU A 31 -6.45 26.19 -8.54
N ILE A 32 -5.30 26.68 -9.00
CA ILE A 32 -5.05 28.12 -9.25
C ILE A 32 -6.03 28.72 -10.28
N ASN A 33 -6.42 27.96 -11.30
CA ASN A 33 -7.32 28.43 -12.36
C ASN A 33 -8.80 28.12 -12.09
N SER A 34 -9.12 27.63 -10.89
CA SER A 34 -10.50 27.34 -10.45
C SER A 34 -10.99 28.39 -9.46
N ASP A 35 -12.19 28.17 -8.90
CA ASP A 35 -12.74 29.01 -7.82
C ASP A 35 -12.11 28.72 -6.44
N PHE A 36 -11.11 27.84 -6.37
CA PHE A 36 -10.38 27.55 -5.13
C PHE A 36 -9.59 28.77 -4.65
N SER A 37 -9.92 29.27 -3.46
CA SER A 37 -9.28 30.44 -2.85
C SER A 37 -8.44 30.11 -1.61
N GLY A 38 -8.07 28.85 -1.45
CA GLY A 38 -7.28 28.37 -0.32
C GLY A 38 -5.76 28.48 -0.52
N GLU A 39 -5.02 27.87 0.39
CA GLU A 39 -3.57 27.77 0.36
C GLU A 39 -3.13 26.46 -0.28
N ILE A 40 -2.00 26.52 -1.01
CA ILE A 40 -1.35 25.37 -1.66
C ILE A 40 0.09 25.30 -1.14
N ILE A 41 0.44 24.18 -0.51
CA ILE A 41 1.77 23.88 -0.01
C ILE A 41 2.33 22.74 -0.87
N ARG A 42 3.43 22.98 -1.58
CA ARG A 42 4.08 21.97 -2.42
C ARG A 42 5.50 21.71 -1.95
N ASN A 43 5.86 20.43 -1.82
CA ASN A 43 7.24 19.99 -1.59
C ASN A 43 7.54 18.70 -2.38
N ASN A 44 8.69 18.06 -2.12
CA ASN A 44 9.09 16.84 -2.83
C ASN A 44 8.17 15.63 -2.59
N GLY A 45 7.35 15.65 -1.54
CA GLY A 45 6.38 14.61 -1.22
C GLY A 45 5.01 14.78 -1.88
N GLY A 46 4.73 15.97 -2.46
CA GLY A 46 3.46 16.25 -3.12
C GLY A 46 2.89 17.62 -2.79
N ILE A 47 1.56 17.71 -2.79
CA ILE A 47 0.77 18.93 -2.57
C ILE A 47 -0.19 18.73 -1.41
N ILE A 48 -0.24 19.71 -0.51
CA ILE A 48 -1.33 19.92 0.45
C ILE A 48 -2.12 21.15 -0.01
N ALA A 49 -3.43 21.04 -0.13
CA ALA A 49 -4.31 22.17 -0.45
C ALA A 49 -5.47 22.25 0.53
N HIS A 50 -5.73 23.43 1.09
CA HIS A 50 -6.76 23.62 2.12
C HIS A 50 -7.28 25.06 2.16
N TYR A 51 -8.43 25.29 2.80
CA TYR A 51 -8.89 26.65 3.11
C TYR A 51 -8.31 27.12 4.46
N PRO A 52 -8.03 28.43 4.63
CA PRO A 52 -7.63 28.98 5.93
C PRO A 52 -8.84 29.04 6.87
N SER A 53 -9.06 27.97 7.64
CA SER A 53 -10.09 27.85 8.67
C SER A 53 -9.45 27.30 9.95
N SER A 54 -9.83 27.83 11.11
CA SER A 54 -9.22 27.49 12.41
C SER A 54 -9.54 26.08 12.91
N ASP A 55 -10.40 25.32 12.23
CA ASP A 55 -10.85 23.99 12.66
C ASP A 55 -10.88 23.01 11.46
N SER A 56 -9.81 22.96 10.66
CA SER A 56 -9.73 22.03 9.52
C SER A 56 -9.60 20.58 10.01
N ASN A 57 -10.68 19.79 9.86
CA ASN A 57 -10.87 18.52 10.57
C ASN A 57 -10.72 17.26 9.70
N ILE A 58 -10.78 17.35 8.38
CA ILE A 58 -10.82 16.14 7.52
C ILE A 58 -9.74 16.19 6.47
N ALA A 59 -8.89 15.17 6.45
CA ALA A 59 -7.95 14.97 5.35
C ALA A 59 -8.58 14.13 4.25
N LEU A 60 -8.54 14.60 3.00
CA LEU A 60 -8.73 13.73 1.83
C LEU A 60 -7.35 13.37 1.30
N VAL A 61 -7.04 12.08 1.22
CA VAL A 61 -5.67 11.62 0.91
C VAL A 61 -5.69 10.74 -0.32
N GLY A 62 -4.76 10.98 -1.23
CA GLY A 62 -4.60 10.16 -2.41
C GLY A 62 -3.23 10.28 -3.07
N HIS A 63 -2.72 9.17 -3.61
CA HIS A 63 -1.49 9.17 -4.38
C HIS A 63 -1.73 9.59 -5.83
N VAL A 64 -0.72 10.19 -6.44
CA VAL A 64 -0.78 10.68 -7.83
C VAL A 64 0.03 9.81 -8.79
N ASP A 65 0.82 8.89 -8.26
CA ASP A 65 1.61 7.96 -9.07
C ASP A 65 0.78 6.77 -9.54
N THR A 66 1.42 5.91 -10.31
CA THR A 66 0.82 4.72 -10.89
C THR A 66 1.91 3.68 -11.10
N VAL A 67 1.56 2.39 -11.04
CA VAL A 67 2.45 1.36 -11.58
C VAL A 67 2.77 1.56 -13.07
N PRO A 68 3.91 1.03 -13.56
CA PRO A 68 4.22 1.03 -14.98
C PRO A 68 3.09 0.48 -15.86
N PHE A 69 2.94 1.07 -17.04
CA PHE A 69 2.02 0.54 -18.05
C PHE A 69 2.51 -0.80 -18.58
N ASP A 70 1.60 -1.77 -18.67
CA ASP A 70 1.87 -3.06 -19.29
C ASP A 70 1.48 -2.99 -20.78
N PRO A 71 2.44 -3.12 -21.72
CA PRO A 71 2.17 -3.05 -23.16
C PRO A 71 1.18 -4.10 -23.68
N THR A 72 0.90 -5.14 -22.90
CA THR A 72 -0.06 -6.20 -23.26
C THR A 72 -1.51 -5.85 -22.93
N GLN A 73 -1.74 -4.72 -22.24
CA GLN A 73 -3.09 -4.25 -21.93
C GLN A 73 -3.86 -3.87 -23.20
N VAL A 74 -5.09 -4.39 -23.32
CA VAL A 74 -5.98 -4.12 -24.44
C VAL A 74 -6.55 -2.71 -24.30
N VAL A 75 -6.50 -1.94 -25.40
CA VAL A 75 -7.24 -0.68 -25.51
C VAL A 75 -8.73 -1.02 -25.70
N ILE A 76 -9.56 -0.59 -24.76
CA ILE A 76 -11.00 -0.84 -24.80
C ILE A 76 -11.71 0.41 -25.32
N GLU A 77 -12.46 0.26 -26.41
CA GLU A 77 -13.34 1.29 -26.94
C GLU A 77 -14.75 1.09 -26.36
N ASP A 78 -14.96 1.53 -25.13
CA ASP A 78 -16.27 1.55 -24.48
C ASP A 78 -16.48 2.92 -23.80
N THR A 79 -17.58 3.58 -24.14
CA THR A 79 -17.92 4.92 -23.63
C THR A 79 -18.72 4.89 -22.33
N SER A 80 -19.11 3.70 -21.85
CA SER A 80 -19.87 3.54 -20.60
C SER A 80 -18.99 3.61 -19.35
N LYS A 81 -17.67 3.53 -19.52
CA LYS A 81 -16.68 3.60 -18.45
C LYS A 81 -15.49 4.46 -18.88
N VAL A 82 -14.75 4.96 -17.89
CA VAL A 82 -13.48 5.66 -18.13
C VAL A 82 -12.35 4.64 -18.04
N TYR A 83 -11.56 4.51 -19.10
CA TYR A 83 -10.47 3.54 -19.19
C TYR A 83 -9.09 4.20 -19.15
N GLY A 84 -8.15 3.55 -18.47
CA GLY A 84 -6.74 3.92 -18.49
C GLY A 84 -6.02 3.57 -17.18
N ARG A 85 -4.68 3.57 -17.21
CA ARG A 85 -3.86 3.42 -16.01
C ARG A 85 -4.13 4.61 -15.08
N GLY A 86 -4.45 4.32 -13.83
CA GLY A 86 -4.90 5.35 -12.88
C GLY A 86 -6.41 5.49 -12.75
N SER A 87 -7.21 4.94 -13.69
CA SER A 87 -8.68 5.14 -13.67
C SER A 87 -9.36 4.64 -12.41
N VAL A 88 -8.87 3.52 -11.86
CA VAL A 88 -9.35 2.95 -10.59
C VAL A 88 -8.42 3.36 -9.45
N ASP A 89 -7.11 3.14 -9.65
CA ASP A 89 -6.07 3.32 -8.63
C ASP A 89 -5.04 4.39 -9.05
N MET A 90 -5.13 5.63 -8.56
CA MET A 90 -6.32 6.17 -7.86
C MET A 90 -6.78 7.54 -8.38
N LYS A 91 -6.52 7.84 -9.66
CA LYS A 91 -6.80 9.15 -10.28
C LYS A 91 -8.27 9.54 -10.34
N ALA A 92 -9.20 8.58 -10.32
CA ALA A 92 -10.61 8.91 -10.12
C ALA A 92 -10.86 9.51 -8.72
N GLY A 93 -10.22 8.99 -7.68
CA GLY A 93 -10.20 9.57 -6.34
C GLY A 93 -9.61 10.98 -6.34
N ILE A 94 -8.47 11.18 -7.02
CA ILE A 94 -7.86 12.51 -7.19
C ILE A 94 -8.83 13.52 -7.84
N ALA A 95 -9.56 13.10 -8.88
CA ALA A 95 -10.56 13.94 -9.52
C ALA A 95 -11.70 14.34 -8.55
N VAL A 96 -12.13 13.42 -7.69
CA VAL A 96 -13.12 13.70 -6.64
C VAL A 96 -12.57 14.70 -5.63
N MET A 97 -11.33 14.54 -5.15
CA MET A 97 -10.68 15.47 -4.22
C MET A 97 -10.65 16.89 -4.77
N LEU A 98 -10.25 17.05 -6.04
CA LEU A 98 -10.24 18.34 -6.72
C LEU A 98 -11.64 18.96 -6.83
N GLN A 99 -12.68 18.16 -7.12
CA GLN A 99 -14.06 18.65 -7.18
C GLN A 99 -14.58 19.08 -5.81
N VAL A 100 -14.24 18.35 -4.74
CA VAL A 100 -14.60 18.73 -3.37
C VAL A 100 -13.95 20.06 -3.00
N LEU A 101 -12.64 20.21 -3.24
CA LEU A 101 -11.94 21.47 -2.96
C LEU A 101 -12.54 22.64 -3.73
N THR A 102 -12.75 22.49 -5.04
CA THR A 102 -13.28 23.57 -5.89
C THR A 102 -14.77 23.87 -5.68
N SER A 103 -15.46 23.06 -4.88
CA SER A 103 -16.82 23.33 -4.41
C SER A 103 -16.87 24.14 -3.11
N ASN A 104 -15.73 24.65 -2.63
CA ASN A 104 -15.59 25.47 -1.41
C ASN A 104 -16.02 24.77 -0.11
N PHE A 105 -15.64 23.50 0.06
CA PHE A 105 -15.76 22.82 1.35
C PHE A 105 -14.59 23.24 2.27
N GLU A 106 -14.84 24.18 3.18
CA GLU A 106 -13.80 24.89 3.96
C GLU A 106 -13.07 24.03 5.00
N ASN A 107 -13.61 22.88 5.41
CA ASN A 107 -13.04 22.01 6.46
C ASN A 107 -12.21 20.82 5.92
N ILE A 108 -11.72 20.93 4.68
CA ILE A 108 -10.97 19.89 3.98
C ILE A 108 -9.50 20.27 3.84
N VAL A 109 -8.63 19.31 4.16
CA VAL A 109 -7.21 19.30 3.80
C VAL A 109 -7.01 18.22 2.75
N ALA A 110 -6.79 18.58 1.48
CA ALA A 110 -6.50 17.60 0.44
C ALA A 110 -4.99 17.35 0.37
N VAL A 111 -4.59 16.09 0.38
CA VAL A 111 -3.20 15.61 0.36
C VAL A 111 -2.99 14.76 -0.88
N PHE A 112 -2.28 15.31 -1.85
CA PHE A 112 -1.89 14.65 -3.09
C PHE A 112 -0.43 14.23 -2.97
N TYR A 113 -0.15 12.98 -2.65
CA TYR A 113 1.21 12.52 -2.35
C TYR A 113 1.81 11.65 -3.47
N THR A 114 3.13 11.54 -3.49
CA THR A 114 3.89 10.82 -4.53
C THR A 114 4.42 9.46 -4.06
N ALA A 115 4.83 8.62 -5.01
CA ALA A 115 5.59 7.40 -4.80
C ALA A 115 4.97 6.39 -3.82
N GLU A 116 3.64 6.22 -3.84
CA GLU A 116 2.98 5.14 -3.09
C GLU A 116 3.46 3.78 -3.59
N GLU A 117 3.42 3.58 -4.92
CA GLU A 117 3.57 2.26 -5.55
C GLU A 117 5.05 1.79 -5.56
N GLY A 118 5.91 2.58 -4.92
CA GLY A 118 7.33 2.35 -4.77
C GLY A 118 7.74 1.86 -3.37
N PRO A 119 9.05 1.83 -3.09
CA PRO A 119 9.55 1.51 -1.76
C PRO A 119 9.10 2.55 -0.73
N MET A 120 8.66 2.10 0.45
CA MET A 120 8.22 2.95 1.57
C MET A 120 9.17 4.12 1.92
N VAL A 121 10.48 3.93 1.78
CA VAL A 121 11.50 4.97 2.05
C VAL A 121 11.38 6.20 1.14
N ASN A 122 10.73 6.05 -0.02
CA ASN A 122 10.51 7.12 -0.99
C ASN A 122 9.08 7.66 -0.95
N ASN A 123 8.20 7.12 -0.10
CA ASN A 123 6.80 7.51 -0.07
C ASN A 123 6.66 8.99 0.31
N GLY A 124 6.02 9.77 -0.57
CA GLY A 124 5.90 11.21 -0.44
C GLY A 124 5.06 11.64 0.76
N LEU A 125 4.14 10.79 1.25
CA LEU A 125 3.31 11.10 2.42
C LEU A 125 4.17 11.31 3.66
N GLU A 126 5.25 10.54 3.85
CA GLU A 126 6.20 10.70 4.96
C GLU A 126 6.85 12.09 4.99
N LEU A 127 7.03 12.72 3.83
CA LEU A 127 7.56 14.09 3.72
C LEU A 127 6.51 15.18 3.99
N LEU A 128 5.23 14.83 3.87
CA LEU A 128 4.09 15.71 4.15
C LEU A 128 3.63 15.60 5.61
N MET A 129 3.82 14.44 6.25
CA MET A 129 3.40 14.17 7.62
C MET A 129 3.85 15.20 8.67
N PRO A 130 5.08 15.76 8.62
CA PRO A 130 5.48 16.80 9.58
C PRO A 130 4.59 18.04 9.50
N ILE A 131 4.24 18.49 8.29
CA ILE A 131 3.37 19.65 8.04
C ILE A 131 1.94 19.30 8.48
N LEU A 132 1.45 18.12 8.10
CA LEU A 132 0.11 17.64 8.48
C LEU A 132 -0.08 17.57 10.00
N LYS A 133 0.96 17.20 10.74
CA LYS A 133 0.93 17.11 12.21
C LYS A 133 1.12 18.45 12.93
N SER A 134 1.88 19.39 12.34
CA SER A 134 2.17 20.68 12.98
C SER A 134 1.13 21.74 12.70
N ASP A 135 0.58 21.75 11.48
CA ASP A 135 -0.18 22.88 10.97
C ASP A 135 -1.69 22.61 10.90
N PHE A 136 -2.11 21.35 11.07
CA PHE A 136 -3.51 20.94 10.94
C PHE A 136 -3.99 20.12 12.15
N ASN A 137 -5.24 20.34 12.55
CA ASN A 137 -5.92 19.57 13.60
C ASN A 137 -6.89 18.55 12.97
N LEU A 138 -6.33 17.52 12.35
CA LEU A 138 -7.11 16.51 11.63
C LEU A 138 -7.85 15.59 12.63
N GLU A 139 -9.18 15.54 12.52
CA GLU A 139 -10.02 14.58 13.24
C GLU A 139 -9.95 13.19 12.59
N PHE A 140 -10.02 13.10 11.26
CA PHE A 140 -9.84 11.83 10.54
C PHE A 140 -9.37 12.04 9.09
N ALA A 141 -8.96 10.95 8.46
CA ALA A 141 -8.58 10.91 7.06
C ALA A 141 -9.49 9.98 6.26
N VAL A 142 -9.88 10.42 5.07
CA VAL A 142 -10.50 9.59 4.04
C VAL A 142 -9.43 9.34 2.98
N ILE A 143 -8.97 8.10 2.88
CA ILE A 143 -8.07 7.67 1.81
C ILE A 143 -8.94 7.21 0.63
N LEU A 144 -8.78 7.83 -0.54
CA LEU A 144 -9.66 7.59 -1.69
C LEU A 144 -9.21 6.40 -2.57
N GLU A 145 -8.56 5.41 -1.95
CA GLU A 145 -8.23 4.15 -2.60
C GLU A 145 -9.51 3.42 -3.09
N PRO A 146 -9.41 2.56 -4.11
CA PRO A 146 -10.58 1.98 -4.74
C PRO A 146 -11.23 0.90 -3.86
N THR A 147 -12.35 1.26 -3.23
CA THR A 147 -13.18 0.36 -2.40
C THR A 147 -14.51 -0.02 -3.05
N ASN A 148 -14.69 0.26 -4.35
CA ASN A 148 -15.97 0.12 -5.05
C ASN A 148 -17.12 0.93 -4.41
N GLY A 149 -16.78 2.07 -3.78
CA GLY A 149 -17.74 2.95 -3.11
C GLY A 149 -18.15 2.49 -1.70
N GLU A 150 -17.55 1.43 -1.18
CA GLU A 150 -17.74 1.01 0.21
C GLU A 150 -16.83 1.82 1.15
N VAL A 151 -17.30 2.07 2.37
CA VAL A 151 -16.46 2.68 3.41
C VAL A 151 -15.76 1.58 4.17
N GLN A 152 -14.44 1.51 4.04
CA GLN A 152 -13.59 0.55 4.76
C GLN A 152 -12.85 1.29 5.87
N LEU A 153 -13.21 0.99 7.13
CA LEU A 153 -12.64 1.66 8.29
C LEU A 153 -11.44 0.87 8.83
N GLY A 154 -10.35 1.60 9.08
CA GLY A 154 -9.09 1.02 9.55
C GLY A 154 -8.35 0.24 8.46
N CYS A 155 -7.22 -0.34 8.85
CA CYS A 155 -6.43 -1.21 7.97
C CYS A 155 -5.62 -2.21 8.80
N LEU A 156 -5.29 -3.36 8.20
CA LEU A 156 -4.36 -4.31 8.80
C LEU A 156 -2.94 -3.76 8.74
N GLY A 157 -2.15 -4.06 9.77
CA GLY A 157 -0.71 -3.88 9.68
C GLY A 157 -0.10 -4.90 8.72
N SER A 158 1.15 -4.68 8.30
CA SER A 158 1.85 -5.58 7.39
C SER A 158 3.28 -5.81 7.83
N VAL A 159 3.76 -7.05 7.73
CA VAL A 159 5.18 -7.41 7.86
C VAL A 159 5.59 -8.26 6.68
N ASN A 160 6.75 -7.99 6.09
CA ASN A 160 7.44 -8.91 5.20
C ASN A 160 8.69 -9.46 5.87
N ALA A 161 8.84 -10.78 5.86
CA ALA A 161 10.00 -11.47 6.40
C ALA A 161 10.54 -12.51 5.42
N ASP A 162 11.85 -12.53 5.22
CA ASP A 162 12.54 -13.59 4.48
C ASP A 162 12.81 -14.77 5.43
N LEU A 163 12.28 -15.95 5.12
CA LEU A 163 12.58 -17.21 5.79
C LEU A 163 13.55 -18.03 4.94
N GLN A 164 14.77 -18.21 5.43
CA GLN A 164 15.78 -19.08 4.83
C GLN A 164 15.84 -20.42 5.56
N ILE A 165 15.62 -21.51 4.82
CA ILE A 165 15.74 -22.87 5.32
C ILE A 165 16.98 -23.49 4.72
N ASP A 166 17.94 -23.83 5.59
CA ASP A 166 19.19 -24.45 5.18
C ASP A 166 19.05 -25.97 5.01
N GLY A 167 19.86 -26.49 4.09
CA GLY A 167 20.09 -27.91 3.87
C GLY A 167 21.55 -28.14 3.46
N LYS A 168 21.78 -29.20 2.71
CA LYS A 168 23.13 -29.58 2.27
C LYS A 168 23.09 -30.06 0.83
N SER A 169 23.84 -29.37 -0.03
CA SER A 169 23.85 -29.68 -1.45
C SER A 169 24.41 -31.07 -1.73
N SER A 170 23.80 -31.77 -2.69
CA SER A 170 24.24 -33.07 -3.16
C SER A 170 23.71 -33.35 -4.57
N HIS A 171 24.29 -34.34 -5.24
CA HIS A 171 23.75 -34.81 -6.52
C HIS A 171 22.38 -35.47 -6.29
N SER A 172 21.38 -35.12 -7.09
CA SER A 172 20.00 -35.65 -7.01
C SER A 172 19.90 -37.19 -7.00
N ALA A 173 20.81 -37.88 -7.70
CA ALA A 173 20.90 -39.35 -7.68
C ALA A 173 21.48 -39.96 -6.39
N ARG A 174 21.98 -39.14 -5.46
CA ARG A 174 22.54 -39.56 -4.16
C ARG A 174 22.04 -38.65 -3.03
N PRO A 175 20.72 -38.55 -2.82
CA PRO A 175 20.13 -37.58 -1.89
C PRO A 175 20.60 -37.77 -0.44
N TRP A 176 20.96 -38.99 -0.06
CA TRP A 176 21.47 -39.33 1.28
C TRP A 176 22.84 -38.70 1.62
N MET A 177 23.54 -38.10 0.64
CA MET A 177 24.79 -37.37 0.89
C MET A 177 24.57 -35.91 1.31
N GLY A 178 23.33 -35.42 1.16
CA GLY A 178 22.92 -34.06 1.49
C GLY A 178 21.64 -34.04 2.32
N GLU A 179 20.98 -32.89 2.30
CA GLU A 179 19.71 -32.65 2.98
C GLU A 179 18.92 -31.68 2.12
N ASN A 180 17.73 -32.08 1.66
CA ASN A 180 16.95 -31.27 0.74
C ASN A 180 16.04 -30.29 1.49
N PRO A 181 16.34 -28.99 1.52
CA PRO A 181 15.56 -28.02 2.26
C PRO A 181 14.16 -27.80 1.65
N ILE A 182 13.96 -28.13 0.36
CA ILE A 182 12.65 -28.03 -0.30
C ILE A 182 11.64 -28.99 0.34
N LEU A 183 12.07 -30.17 0.81
CA LEU A 183 11.16 -31.13 1.44
C LEU A 183 10.63 -30.63 2.79
N LYS A 184 11.42 -29.80 3.51
CA LYS A 184 11.01 -29.17 4.77
C LYS A 184 9.89 -28.14 4.59
N LEU A 185 9.66 -27.66 3.35
CA LEU A 185 8.55 -26.75 3.06
C LEU A 185 7.19 -27.36 3.34
N SER A 186 7.08 -28.70 3.32
CA SER A 186 5.83 -29.38 3.65
C SER A 186 5.29 -28.98 5.03
N GLU A 187 6.16 -28.86 6.04
CA GLU A 187 5.76 -28.44 7.40
C GLU A 187 5.39 -26.95 7.46
N VAL A 188 6.16 -26.10 6.76
CA VAL A 188 5.90 -24.65 6.68
C VAL A 188 4.56 -24.39 6.01
N ILE A 189 4.32 -25.01 4.85
CA ILE A 189 3.07 -24.88 4.08
C ILE A 189 1.92 -25.50 4.86
N GLY A 190 2.12 -26.63 5.55
CA GLY A 190 1.11 -27.24 6.41
C GLY A 190 0.66 -26.28 7.51
N PHE A 191 1.61 -25.69 8.25
CA PHE A 191 1.30 -24.70 9.27
C PHE A 191 0.56 -23.48 8.70
N ILE A 192 1.03 -22.92 7.58
CA ILE A 192 0.38 -21.76 6.97
C ILE A 192 -1.03 -22.12 6.49
N ASN A 193 -1.24 -23.29 5.89
CA ASN A 193 -2.57 -23.71 5.43
C ASN A 193 -3.56 -23.88 6.58
N GLU A 194 -3.10 -24.31 7.76
CA GLU A 194 -3.92 -24.42 8.97
C GLU A 194 -4.20 -23.08 9.64
N ASN A 195 -3.34 -22.07 9.44
CA ASN A 195 -3.37 -20.78 10.15
C ASN A 195 -3.39 -19.59 9.17
N GLN A 196 -3.90 -19.80 7.95
CA GLN A 196 -3.74 -18.83 6.87
C GLN A 196 -4.55 -17.57 7.14
N ILE A 197 -5.77 -17.74 7.66
CA ILE A 197 -6.74 -16.69 7.89
C ILE A 197 -7.37 -16.90 9.26
N GLU A 198 -7.27 -15.89 10.12
CA GLU A 198 -8.01 -15.81 11.37
C GLU A 198 -8.95 -14.60 11.32
N GLU A 199 -10.21 -14.81 11.66
CA GLU A 199 -11.26 -13.79 11.62
C GLU A 199 -11.47 -13.18 13.01
N HIS A 200 -11.44 -11.85 13.09
CA HIS A 200 -11.64 -11.10 14.32
C HIS A 200 -12.67 -10.00 14.10
N THR A 201 -13.53 -9.78 15.10
CA THR A 201 -14.45 -8.64 15.09
C THR A 201 -13.88 -7.55 15.99
N ILE A 202 -13.61 -6.37 15.41
CA ILE A 202 -13.12 -5.18 16.11
C ILE A 202 -14.10 -4.06 15.79
N ASP A 203 -14.72 -3.46 16.81
CA ASP A 203 -15.75 -2.43 16.68
C ASP A 203 -16.89 -2.78 15.72
N GLY A 204 -17.28 -4.04 15.69
CA GLY A 204 -18.34 -4.55 14.82
C GLY A 204 -17.92 -4.80 13.37
N LEU A 205 -16.65 -4.58 13.03
CA LEU A 205 -16.09 -4.83 11.69
C LEU A 205 -15.28 -6.13 11.68
N LEU A 206 -15.39 -6.87 10.57
CA LEU A 206 -14.65 -8.12 10.38
C LEU A 206 -13.27 -7.83 9.81
N PHE A 207 -12.23 -8.10 10.60
CA PHE A 207 -10.83 -8.10 10.17
C PHE A 207 -10.35 -9.53 9.96
N LYS A 208 -9.53 -9.72 8.92
CA LYS A 208 -8.91 -11.01 8.59
C LYS A 208 -7.42 -10.89 8.81
N GLN A 209 -6.91 -11.45 9.89
CA GLN A 209 -5.47 -11.64 10.06
C GLN A 209 -5.01 -12.70 9.07
N ILE A 210 -3.91 -12.46 8.33
CA ILE A 210 -3.51 -13.33 7.21
C ILE A 210 -2.01 -13.60 7.24
N ILE A 211 -1.60 -14.87 7.16
CA ILE A 211 -0.23 -15.29 6.89
C ILE A 211 -0.18 -15.91 5.49
N THR A 212 0.71 -15.42 4.63
CA THR A 212 0.83 -15.92 3.26
C THR A 212 2.28 -15.96 2.77
N VAL A 213 2.58 -16.88 1.86
CA VAL A 213 3.87 -16.92 1.14
C VAL A 213 3.69 -16.24 -0.20
N THR A 214 4.44 -15.17 -0.45
CA THR A 214 4.32 -14.43 -1.72
C THR A 214 5.43 -14.75 -2.72
N THR A 215 6.58 -15.26 -2.26
CA THR A 215 7.68 -15.69 -3.12
C THR A 215 8.36 -16.93 -2.57
N ILE A 216 8.90 -17.78 -3.46
CA ILE A 216 9.74 -18.94 -3.13
C ILE A 216 10.89 -18.96 -4.14
N SER A 217 12.12 -19.14 -3.67
CA SER A 217 13.32 -19.27 -4.52
C SER A 217 14.34 -20.26 -3.97
N GLY A 218 14.95 -21.05 -4.84
CA GLY A 218 15.95 -22.05 -4.49
C GLY A 218 16.24 -22.98 -5.66
N GLY A 219 17.35 -23.72 -5.58
CA GLY A 219 17.82 -24.57 -6.69
C GLY A 219 18.77 -23.85 -7.65
N SER A 220 19.67 -24.60 -8.27
CA SER A 220 20.65 -24.08 -9.25
C SER A 220 20.75 -24.91 -10.53
N ALA A 221 20.38 -26.19 -10.47
CA ALA A 221 20.37 -27.10 -11.62
C ALA A 221 19.43 -28.28 -11.39
N ASN A 222 18.94 -28.89 -12.47
CA ASN A 222 17.98 -30.01 -12.42
C ASN A 222 18.50 -31.26 -11.69
N ASN A 223 19.82 -31.43 -11.59
CA ASN A 223 20.45 -32.59 -10.99
C ASN A 223 21.11 -32.29 -9.62
N VAL A 224 20.87 -31.11 -9.03
CA VAL A 224 21.48 -30.68 -7.77
C VAL A 224 20.41 -30.39 -6.72
N ILE A 225 20.54 -31.02 -5.55
CA ILE A 225 19.78 -30.65 -4.35
C ILE A 225 20.33 -29.31 -3.84
N PRO A 226 19.48 -28.30 -3.58
CA PRO A 226 19.96 -27.00 -3.13
C PRO A 226 20.50 -27.01 -1.71
N SER A 227 21.38 -26.06 -1.40
CA SER A 227 21.88 -25.82 -0.05
C SER A 227 20.92 -25.01 0.82
N ASN A 228 19.97 -24.28 0.22
CA ASN A 228 18.91 -23.56 0.94
C ASN A 228 17.69 -23.32 0.04
N VAL A 229 16.59 -22.90 0.65
CA VAL A 229 15.41 -22.33 -0.01
C VAL A 229 14.96 -21.10 0.77
N ASN A 230 14.53 -20.06 0.06
CA ASN A 230 14.10 -18.78 0.64
C ASN A 230 12.64 -18.51 0.30
N LEU A 231 11.89 -17.99 1.28
CA LEU A 231 10.48 -17.63 1.17
C LEU A 231 10.26 -16.22 1.67
N ASN A 232 9.38 -15.44 1.03
CA ASN A 232 8.82 -14.25 1.66
C ASN A 232 7.52 -14.60 2.37
N ILE A 233 7.52 -14.51 3.70
CA ILE A 233 6.33 -14.59 4.54
C ILE A 233 5.77 -13.17 4.67
N ASN A 234 4.57 -12.94 4.15
CA ASN A 234 3.80 -11.73 4.37
C ASN A 234 2.76 -12.00 5.47
N PHE A 235 2.76 -11.16 6.49
CA PHE A 235 1.81 -11.22 7.59
C PHE A 235 1.00 -9.94 7.66
N ARG A 236 -0.31 -10.05 7.47
CA ARG A 236 -1.27 -8.98 7.71
C ARG A 236 -1.83 -9.14 9.11
N PHE A 237 -1.42 -8.27 10.02
CA PHE A 237 -1.76 -8.36 11.45
C PHE A 237 -2.87 -7.39 11.84
N LEU A 238 -3.55 -7.66 12.95
CA LEU A 238 -4.70 -6.87 13.37
C LEU A 238 -4.28 -5.46 13.77
N PRO A 239 -5.13 -4.45 13.55
CA PRO A 239 -4.83 -3.07 13.96
C PRO A 239 -4.69 -2.89 15.49
N THR A 240 -5.12 -3.86 16.30
CA THR A 240 -4.90 -3.87 17.75
C THR A 240 -3.50 -4.32 18.17
N GLN A 241 -2.69 -4.81 17.23
CA GLN A 241 -1.31 -5.23 17.48
C GLN A 241 -0.35 -4.18 16.91
N ASN A 242 0.85 -4.09 17.48
CA ASN A 242 1.92 -3.25 16.93
C ASN A 242 2.98 -4.06 16.16
N GLU A 243 3.82 -3.36 15.40
CA GLU A 243 4.91 -3.95 14.61
C GLU A 243 5.85 -4.86 15.42
N SER A 244 6.16 -4.49 16.68
CA SER A 244 7.05 -5.29 17.54
C SER A 244 6.41 -6.64 17.89
N GLU A 245 5.12 -6.65 18.22
CA GLU A 245 4.37 -7.87 18.50
C GLU A 245 4.26 -8.76 17.26
N ALA A 246 3.94 -8.18 16.11
CA ALA A 246 3.80 -8.91 14.86
C ALA A 246 5.12 -9.52 14.37
N THR A 247 6.21 -8.76 14.44
CA THR A 247 7.56 -9.25 14.05
C THR A 247 8.06 -10.31 15.01
N LYS A 248 7.81 -10.17 16.32
CA LYS A 248 8.12 -11.19 17.32
C LYS A 248 7.31 -12.47 17.09
N PHE A 249 6.02 -12.36 16.80
CA PHE A 249 5.17 -13.52 16.47
C PHE A 249 5.75 -14.31 15.29
N LEU A 250 6.12 -13.63 14.20
CA LEU A 250 6.75 -14.29 13.06
C LEU A 250 8.09 -14.93 13.44
N ALA A 251 8.94 -14.21 14.18
CA ALA A 251 10.24 -14.72 14.61
C ALA A 251 10.09 -16.00 15.43
N ASP A 252 9.24 -15.99 16.45
CA ASP A 252 9.02 -17.11 17.36
C ASP A 252 8.36 -18.31 16.63
N THR A 253 7.40 -18.05 15.74
CA THR A 253 6.65 -19.08 15.01
C THR A 253 7.52 -19.82 13.99
N PHE A 254 8.35 -19.08 13.24
CA PHE A 254 9.09 -19.64 12.12
C PHE A 254 10.55 -20.00 12.46
N ALA A 255 11.08 -19.62 13.63
CA ALA A 255 12.44 -19.95 14.06
C ALA A 255 12.74 -21.46 14.07
N LYS A 256 11.73 -22.31 14.28
CA LYS A 256 11.89 -23.79 14.23
C LYS A 256 12.12 -24.33 12.83
N TYR A 257 11.76 -23.59 11.78
CA TYR A 257 11.90 -24.02 10.39
C TYR A 257 13.19 -23.52 9.75
N GLY A 258 13.71 -22.35 10.17
CA GLY A 258 14.89 -21.74 9.57
C GLY A 258 15.23 -20.37 10.16
N THR A 259 16.14 -19.66 9.50
CA THR A 259 16.53 -18.30 9.85
C THR A 259 15.53 -17.32 9.26
N ILE A 260 14.92 -16.47 10.09
CA ILE A 260 13.96 -15.46 9.66
C ILE A 260 14.55 -14.05 9.81
N LYS A 261 14.36 -13.22 8.78
CA LYS A 261 14.81 -11.83 8.74
C LYS A 261 13.66 -10.91 8.35
N ILE A 262 13.30 -9.99 9.23
CA ILE A 262 12.31 -8.94 8.92
C ILE A 262 12.89 -7.97 7.89
N LYS A 263 12.11 -7.64 6.86
CA LYS A 263 12.50 -6.72 5.78
C LYS A 263 11.91 -5.34 5.99
N ASN A 264 10.61 -5.29 6.23
CA ASN A 264 9.85 -4.08 6.49
C ASN A 264 8.58 -4.44 7.27
N SER A 265 8.04 -3.44 7.93
CA SER A 265 6.79 -3.51 8.66
C SER A 265 6.11 -2.16 8.67
N SER A 266 4.80 -2.17 8.86
CA SER A 266 3.97 -0.98 9.10
C SER A 266 2.80 -1.35 10.01
N ASN A 267 2.45 -0.45 10.95
CA ASN A 267 1.28 -0.64 11.81
C ASN A 267 -0.02 -0.61 11.01
N GLY A 268 -1.05 -1.27 11.55
CA GLY A 268 -2.42 -1.08 11.10
C GLY A 268 -3.02 0.19 11.69
N ALA A 269 -4.24 0.50 11.28
CA ALA A 269 -5.04 1.58 11.83
C ALA A 269 -6.36 1.03 12.36
N LEU A 270 -6.70 1.39 13.60
CA LEU A 270 -8.00 1.06 14.16
C LEU A 270 -9.13 1.86 13.48
N PRO A 271 -10.35 1.32 13.43
CA PRO A 271 -11.48 2.00 12.82
C PRO A 271 -11.99 3.20 13.64
N ASN A 272 -11.60 3.32 14.92
CA ASN A 272 -12.01 4.40 15.82
C ASN A 272 -10.82 5.30 16.21
N LEU A 273 -11.13 6.55 16.59
CA LEU A 273 -10.15 7.56 17.01
C LEU A 273 -9.75 7.44 18.49
N GLU A 274 -10.57 6.79 19.32
CA GLU A 274 -10.38 6.75 20.77
C GLU A 274 -9.31 5.72 21.22
N SER A 275 -8.76 4.94 20.30
CA SER A 275 -7.86 3.82 20.58
C SER A 275 -6.40 4.03 20.14
N GLN A 276 -6.00 5.26 19.81
CA GLN A 276 -4.60 5.62 19.48
C GLN A 276 -3.89 6.31 20.64
#